data_AF-A0A2A9FW77-F1
#
_entry.id   AF-A0A2A9FW77-F1
#
_cell.length_a   1.000
_cell.length_b   1.000
_cell.length_c   1.000
_cell.angle_alpha   90.00
_cell.angle_beta   90.00
_cell.angle_gamma   90.00
#
_symmetry.space_group_name_H-M   'P 1'
#
loop_
_entity.id
_entity.type
_entity.pdbx_description
1 polymer ?
#
loop_
_entity_poly.entity_id
_entity_poly.type
_entity_poly.pdbx_seq_one_letter_code
_entity_poly.pdbx_strand_id
1 'polypeptide(L)' 'MYLKTKSGKLVELPSPEEDEKITAAALSDPDALPLTDEEWADQKSACARWADQKPRLRRSGSPFACHRRW' A
#
# COMPACT_ATOMS: atom_id res chain seq x y z
N MET A 1 -7.24 -17.85 -6.85
CA MET A 1 -7.15 -18.74 -5.66
C MET A 1 -7.59 -17.98 -4.40
N TYR A 2 -7.87 -18.60 -3.25
CA TYR A 2 -8.27 -17.86 -2.04
C TYR A 2 -7.31 -18.07 -0.85
N LEU A 3 -6.89 -16.97 -0.22
CA LEU A 3 -6.11 -16.97 1.01
C LEU A 3 -6.95 -16.50 2.19
N LYS A 4 -6.85 -17.22 3.31
CA LYS A 4 -7.39 -16.76 4.59
C LYS A 4 -6.30 -16.03 5.37
N THR A 5 -6.60 -14.79 5.72
CA THR A 5 -5.74 -14.00 6.62
C THR A 5 -5.94 -14.42 8.08
N LYS A 6 -4.98 -14.06 8.94
CA LYS A 6 -5.05 -14.33 10.39
C LYS A 6 -6.29 -13.71 11.07
N SER A 7 -6.82 -12.64 10.49
CA SER A 7 -8.04 -11.95 10.93
C SER A 7 -9.33 -12.54 10.33
N GLY A 8 -9.25 -13.66 9.60
CA GLY A 8 -10.41 -14.36 9.02
C GLY A 8 -10.91 -13.78 7.69
N LYS A 9 -10.32 -12.70 7.18
CA LYS A 9 -10.67 -12.15 5.86
C LYS A 9 -10.20 -13.09 4.75
N LEU A 10 -11.09 -13.37 3.81
CA LEU A 10 -10.80 -14.10 2.58
C LEU A 10 -10.27 -13.10 1.53
N VAL A 11 -9.13 -13.40 0.94
CA VAL A 11 -8.52 -12.61 -0.14
C VAL A 11 -8.47 -13.47 -1.38
N GLU A 12 -9.00 -12.93 -2.48
CA GLU A 12 -8.87 -13.54 -3.80
C GLU A 12 -7.50 -13.19 -4.38
N LEU A 13 -6.72 -14.22 -4.66
CA LEU A 13 -5.48 -14.15 -5.42
C LEU A 13 -5.79 -14.20 -6.91
N PRO A 14 -5.04 -13.45 -7.73
CA PRO A 14 -5.10 -13.57 -9.18
C PRO A 14 -4.77 -15.00 -9.63
N SER A 15 -5.20 -15.35 -10.83
CA SER A 15 -4.65 -16.51 -11.53
C SER A 15 -3.20 -16.25 -11.96
N PRO A 16 -2.38 -17.29 -12.20
CA PRO A 16 -1.00 -17.10 -12.64
C PRO A 16 -0.88 -16.25 -13.91
N GLU A 17 -1.81 -16.38 -14.85
CA GLU A 17 -1.84 -15.56 -16.08
C GLU A 17 -2.13 -14.08 -15.78
N GLU A 18 -2.95 -13.79 -14.78
CA GLU A 18 -3.23 -12.42 -14.34
C GLU A 18 -2.06 -11.84 -13.55
N ASP A 19 -1.42 -12.63 -12.69
CA ASP A 19 -0.19 -12.27 -11.98
C ASP A 19 0.94 -11.92 -12.97
N GLU A 20 1.10 -12.68 -14.05
CA GLU A 20 2.06 -12.38 -15.13
C GLU A 20 1.76 -11.03 -15.79
N LYS A 21 0.49 -10.73 -16.09
CA LYS A 21 0.09 -9.43 -16.66
C LYS A 21 0.36 -8.27 -15.70
N ILE A 22 0.06 -8.46 -14.42
CA ILE A 22 0.32 -7.45 -13.37
C ILE A 22 1.83 -7.20 -13.26
N THR A 23 2.62 -8.27 -13.24
CA THR A 23 4.08 -8.19 -13.14
C THR A 23 4.68 -7.52 -14.38
N ALA A 24 4.22 -7.87 -15.58
CA ALA A 24 4.67 -7.26 -16.82
C ALA A 24 4.34 -5.75 -16.86
N ALA A 25 3.16 -5.36 -16.39
CA ALA A 25 2.78 -3.95 -16.29
C ALA A 25 3.68 -3.20 -15.30
N ALA A 26 3.95 -3.77 -14.13
CA ALA A 26 4.82 -3.16 -13.13
C ALA A 26 6.27 -3.00 -13.61
N LEU A 27 6.80 -3.98 -14.36
CA LEU A 27 8.16 -3.91 -14.93
C LEU A 27 8.26 -2.99 -16.15
N SER A 28 7.15 -2.74 -16.85
CA SER A 28 7.09 -1.81 -17.97
C SER A 28 7.04 -0.35 -17.53
N ASP A 29 6.80 -0.07 -16.25
CA ASP A 29 6.63 1.29 -15.75
C ASP A 29 7.98 2.01 -15.68
N PRO A 30 8.20 3.08 -16.47
CA PRO A 30 9.49 3.77 -16.53
C PRO A 30 9.86 4.51 -15.23
N ASP A 31 8.91 4.74 -14.33
CA ASP A 31 9.16 5.36 -13.03
C ASP A 31 9.47 4.34 -11.91
N ALA A 32 9.21 3.05 -12.17
CA ALA A 32 9.42 1.94 -11.24
C ALA A 32 10.77 1.25 -11.48
N LEU A 33 11.80 2.04 -11.76
CA LEU A 33 13.16 1.51 -11.93
C LEU A 33 13.63 0.85 -10.63
N PRO A 34 14.21 -0.37 -10.69
CA PRO A 34 14.78 -1.01 -9.52
C PRO A 34 15.93 -0.17 -8.99
N LEU A 35 15.80 0.31 -7.75
CA LEU A 35 16.85 1.07 -7.08
C LEU A 35 18.04 0.17 -6.75
N THR A 36 19.24 0.74 -6.82
CA THR A 36 20.43 0.09 -6.27
C THR A 36 20.37 0.05 -4.74
N ASP A 37 21.19 -0.81 -4.12
CA ASP A 37 21.19 -0.96 -2.66
C ASP A 37 21.56 0.35 -1.94
N GLU A 38 22.43 1.15 -2.56
CA GLU A 38 22.87 2.47 -2.11
C GLU A 38 21.71 3.48 -2.17
N GLU A 39 21.03 3.59 -3.31
CA GLU A 39 19.86 4.47 -3.48
C GLU A 39 18.70 4.06 -2.56
N TRP A 40 18.54 2.76 -2.31
CA TRP A 40 17.56 2.22 -1.37
C TRP A 40 17.87 2.59 0.08
N ALA A 41 19.15 2.60 0.46
CA ALA A 41 19.59 3.04 1.79
C ALA A 41 19.28 4.54 2.02
N ASP A 42 19.54 5.38 1.02
CA ASP A 42 19.21 6.81 1.06
C ASP A 42 17.70 7.06 1.18
N GLN A 43 16.88 6.34 0.40
CA GLN A 43 15.41 6.51 0.43
C GLN A 43 14.78 6.12 1.78
N LYS A 44 15.30 5.08 2.46
CA LYS A 44 14.84 4.69 3.81
C LYS A 44 15.02 5.81 4.82
N SER A 45 16.13 6.54 4.75
CA SER A 45 16.43 7.64 5.67
C SER A 45 15.43 8.80 5.52
N ALA A 46 15.01 9.09 4.28
CA ALA A 46 14.00 10.10 3.98
C ALA A 46 12.59 9.70 4.46
N CYS A 47 12.22 8.42 4.32
CA CYS A 47 10.93 7.90 4.76
C CYS A 47 10.81 7.84 6.29
N ALA A 48 11.91 7.55 7.01
CA ALA A 48 11.95 7.57 8.47
C ALA A 48 11.61 8.96 9.05
N ARG A 49 12.07 10.05 8.40
CA ARG A 49 11.70 11.43 8.78
C ARG A 49 10.21 11.72 8.58
N TRP A 50 9.56 11.08 7.60
CA TRP A 50 8.12 11.22 7.35
C TRP A 50 7.27 10.45 8.36
N ALA A 51 7.77 9.31 8.88
CA ALA A 51 7.09 8.55 9.92
C ALA A 51 7.01 9.32 11.26
N ASP A 52 8.05 10.10 11.58
CA ASP A 52 8.12 10.96 12.76
C ASP A 52 7.23 12.22 12.62
N GLN A 53 7.08 12.72 11.38
CA GLN A 53 6.27 13.90 11.05
C GLN A 53 4.77 13.64 10.85
N LYS A 54 4.28 12.40 11.02
CA LYS A 54 2.82 12.21 11.03
C LYS A 54 2.25 13.00 12.21
N PRO A 55 1.38 14.00 12.01
CA PRO A 55 0.52 14.40 13.10
C PRO A 55 -0.21 13.13 13.51
N ARG A 56 -0.19 12.80 14.80
CA ARG A 56 -1.07 11.76 15.35
C ARG A 56 -2.47 12.18 14.91
N LEU A 57 -2.98 11.59 13.83
CA LEU A 57 -4.39 11.59 13.48
C LEU A 57 -5.04 10.83 14.63
N ARG A 58 -5.27 11.59 15.70
CA ARG A 58 -5.99 11.17 16.89
C ARG A 58 -7.27 10.62 16.31
N ARG A 59 -7.52 9.34 16.57
CA ARG A 59 -8.84 8.73 16.44
C ARG A 59 -9.79 9.59 17.27
N SER A 60 -10.36 10.64 16.68
CA SER A 60 -11.56 11.25 17.22
C SER A 60 -12.65 10.25 16.90
N GLY A 61 -12.94 9.38 17.87
CA GLY A 61 -14.28 8.85 17.97
C GLY A 61 -15.22 10.04 18.05
N SER A 62 -15.95 10.29 16.97
CA SER A 62 -17.14 11.12 16.98
C SER A 62 -18.25 10.28 16.36
N PRO A 63 -19.19 9.76 17.17
CA PRO A 63 -20.29 8.96 16.67
C PRO A 63 -21.46 9.87 16.28
N PHE A 64 -21.27 10.90 15.46
CA PHE A 64 -22.42 11.74 15.07
C PHE A 64 -22.34 12.27 13.63
N ALA A 65 -23.43 11.96 12.91
CA ALA A 65 -24.05 12.69 11.81
C ALA A 65 -23.41 12.60 10.41
N CYS A 66 -23.60 11.45 9.77
CA CYS A 66 -23.85 11.40 8.32
C CYS A 66 -25.22 12.07 8.05
N HIS A 67 -25.23 13.39 7.82
CA HIS A 67 -26.37 14.03 7.17
C HIS A 67 -26.21 13.88 5.65
N ARG A 68 -26.95 12.91 5.11
CA ARG A 68 -27.45 12.94 3.73
C ARG A 68 -27.92 14.34 3.37
N ARG A 69 -27.34 14.94 2.33
CA ARG A 69 -28.09 15.87 1.48
C ARG A 69 -27.48 15.93 0.08
N TRP A 70 -28.18 15.26 -0.84
CA TRP A 70 -28.17 15.26 -2.31
C TRP A 70 -26.82 15.18 -3.03
#